data_AF-A0A162AAI4-F1
#
_entry.id   AF-A0A162AAI4-F1
#
_cell.length_a   1.000
_cell.length_b   1.000
_cell.length_c   1.000
_cell.angle_alpha   90.00
_cell.angle_beta   90.00
_cell.angle_gamma   90.00
#
_symmetry.space_group_name_H-M   'P 1'
#
loop_
_entity.id
_entity.type
_entity.pdbx_description
1 polymer ?
#
loop_
_entity_poly.entity_id
_entity_poly.type
_entity_poly.pdbx_seq_one_letter_code
_entity_poly.pdbx_strand_id
1 'polypeptide(L)'
;MATLKVPASVPSPAEDAEQLHKAFSAYHARYKKSLEEDIAHHTSGDFRKLLVPLVSSFRYEGDEVNMTLAKSEAKHLHEKISEKCCSDDEIIRISTTRSKAQLNATLNHYNNQYGNAINKDLKTDPKDEYLSLLRATIKCLTYPEKYFAKTLRLAINKMGTDEWALTRVVTTRAEVDMQRIKEEYQRRNSIPLDRAIAGDTSGDYEKILLALIGHGDC
;
A
#
# COMPACT_ATOMS: atom_id res chain seq x y z
N MET A 1 -9.17 -31.48 4.70
CA MET A 1 -9.43 -30.03 4.68
C MET A 1 -8.07 -29.36 4.54
N ALA A 2 -7.89 -28.47 3.55
CA ALA A 2 -6.65 -27.70 3.45
C ALA A 2 -6.60 -26.72 4.62
N THR A 3 -5.61 -26.86 5.51
CA THR A 3 -5.36 -25.89 6.57
C THR A 3 -4.69 -24.67 5.93
N LEU A 4 -5.43 -23.56 5.84
CA LEU A 4 -4.93 -22.29 5.32
C LEU A 4 -3.95 -21.72 6.33
N LYS A 5 -2.64 -21.93 6.10
CA LYS A 5 -1.60 -21.47 7.02
C LYS A 5 -1.03 -20.14 6.54
N VAL A 6 -1.05 -19.13 7.41
CA VAL A 6 -0.37 -17.85 7.16
C VAL A 6 1.14 -18.10 7.00
N PRO A 7 1.79 -17.63 5.92
CA PRO A 7 3.20 -17.87 5.69
C PRO A 7 4.06 -17.16 6.74
N ALA A 8 5.20 -17.76 7.07
CA ALA A 8 6.14 -17.23 8.05
C ALA A 8 7.00 -16.07 7.50
N SER A 9 7.14 -15.96 6.18
CA SER A 9 7.94 -14.94 5.51
C SER A 9 7.14 -14.24 4.42
N VAL A 10 7.42 -12.94 4.23
CA VAL A 10 6.84 -12.15 3.13
C VAL A 10 7.58 -12.48 1.83
N PRO A 11 6.90 -12.50 0.68
CA PRO A 11 7.56 -12.63 -0.62
C PRO A 11 8.65 -11.58 -0.82
N SER A 12 9.69 -11.97 -1.54
CA SER A 12 10.72 -11.05 -2.03
C SER A 12 10.10 -10.01 -2.98
N PRO A 13 10.76 -8.85 -3.18
CA PRO A 13 10.30 -7.88 -4.17
C PRO A 13 10.04 -8.50 -5.54
N ALA A 14 10.94 -9.37 -6.02
CA ALA A 14 10.81 -10.07 -7.30
C ALA A 14 9.57 -10.96 -7.42
N GLU A 15 9.25 -11.70 -6.37
CA GLU A 15 8.02 -12.49 -6.34
C GLU A 15 6.77 -11.58 -6.34
N ASP A 16 6.82 -10.42 -5.68
CA ASP A 16 5.74 -9.43 -5.66
C ASP A 16 5.51 -8.81 -7.06
N ALA A 17 6.56 -8.45 -7.81
CA ALA A 17 6.39 -7.98 -9.19
C ALA A 17 5.93 -9.10 -10.14
N GLU A 18 6.40 -10.32 -9.96
CA GLU A 18 5.93 -11.46 -10.75
C GLU A 18 4.42 -11.69 -10.52
N GLN A 19 3.96 -11.60 -9.26
CA GLN A 19 2.52 -11.68 -8.93
C GLN A 19 1.73 -10.56 -9.61
N LEU A 20 2.25 -9.33 -9.63
CA LEU A 20 1.60 -8.21 -10.31
C LEU A 20 1.47 -8.48 -11.82
N HIS A 21 2.53 -8.98 -12.45
CA HIS A 21 2.52 -9.31 -13.89
C HIS A 21 1.54 -10.45 -14.21
N LYS A 22 1.45 -11.47 -13.34
CA LYS A 22 0.43 -12.53 -13.44
C LYS A 22 -0.98 -11.96 -13.33
N ALA A 23 -1.21 -11.01 -12.43
CA ALA A 23 -2.51 -10.35 -12.30
C ALA A 23 -2.90 -9.58 -13.57
N PHE A 24 -1.96 -8.86 -14.20
CA PHE A 24 -2.22 -8.16 -15.47
C PHE A 24 -2.49 -9.12 -16.61
N SER A 25 -1.74 -10.22 -16.67
CA SER A 25 -1.96 -11.29 -17.65
C SER A 25 -3.36 -11.92 -17.49
N ALA A 26 -3.78 -12.16 -16.26
CA ALA A 26 -5.12 -12.67 -15.95
C ALA A 26 -6.22 -11.64 -16.29
N TYR A 27 -5.98 -10.35 -16.05
CA TYR A 27 -6.89 -9.27 -16.44
C TYR A 27 -7.08 -9.25 -17.97
N HIS A 28 -5.98 -9.28 -18.72
CA HIS A 28 -6.03 -9.33 -20.18
C HIS A 28 -6.76 -10.58 -20.69
N ALA A 29 -6.44 -11.75 -20.14
CA ALA A 29 -7.09 -13.00 -20.51
C ALA A 29 -8.61 -12.98 -20.27
N ARG A 30 -9.06 -12.37 -19.17
CA ARG A 30 -10.47 -12.30 -18.77
C ARG A 30 -11.25 -11.22 -19.51
N TYR A 31 -10.70 -10.01 -19.61
CA TYR A 31 -11.42 -8.82 -20.10
C TYR A 31 -11.06 -8.40 -21.52
N LYS A 32 -10.05 -9.04 -22.12
CA LYS A 32 -9.57 -8.76 -23.49
C LYS A 32 -9.11 -7.31 -23.69
N LYS A 33 -8.63 -6.68 -22.62
CA LYS A 33 -8.11 -5.31 -22.55
C LYS A 33 -6.90 -5.24 -21.63
N SER A 34 -6.06 -4.23 -21.78
CA SER A 34 -5.01 -3.97 -20.78
C SER A 34 -5.60 -3.23 -19.57
N LEU A 35 -5.03 -3.47 -18.39
CA LEU A 35 -5.45 -2.77 -17.17
C LEU A 35 -5.10 -1.28 -17.25
N GLU A 36 -3.99 -0.98 -17.90
CA GLU A 36 -3.45 0.35 -18.12
C GLU A 36 -4.40 1.21 -18.98
N GLU A 37 -4.93 0.65 -20.08
CA GLU A 37 -5.93 1.31 -20.91
C GLU A 37 -7.21 1.60 -20.13
N ASP A 38 -7.71 0.62 -19.36
CA ASP A 38 -8.92 0.81 -18.57
C ASP A 38 -8.69 1.87 -17.48
N ILE A 39 -7.55 1.88 -16.79
CA ILE A 39 -7.22 2.93 -15.82
C ILE A 39 -7.12 4.29 -16.51
N ALA A 40 -6.43 4.37 -17.65
CA ALA A 40 -6.33 5.60 -18.42
C ALA A 40 -7.71 6.11 -18.89
N HIS A 41 -8.62 5.21 -19.23
CA HIS A 41 -9.98 5.55 -19.66
C HIS A 41 -10.84 6.06 -18.49
N HIS A 42 -10.79 5.41 -17.33
CA HIS A 42 -11.71 5.66 -16.20
C HIS A 42 -11.19 6.66 -15.16
N THR A 43 -9.93 7.09 -15.26
CA THR A 43 -9.36 8.13 -14.36
C THR A 43 -9.06 9.39 -15.16
N SER A 44 -8.92 10.55 -14.53
CA SER A 44 -8.59 11.82 -15.22
C SER A 44 -7.66 12.68 -14.36
N GLY A 45 -7.12 13.76 -14.96
CA GLY A 45 -6.27 14.73 -14.27
C GLY A 45 -5.08 14.09 -13.52
N ASP A 46 -4.81 14.60 -12.33
CA ASP A 46 -3.68 14.18 -11.50
C ASP A 46 -3.76 12.71 -11.06
N PHE A 47 -4.97 12.17 -10.90
CA PHE A 47 -5.18 10.76 -10.61
C PHE A 47 -4.66 9.88 -11.74
N ARG A 48 -5.03 10.18 -12.99
CA ARG A 48 -4.53 9.45 -14.17
C ARG A 48 -3.01 9.55 -14.26
N LYS A 49 -2.49 10.76 -14.03
CA LYS A 49 -1.06 11.07 -14.11
C LYS A 49 -0.21 10.25 -13.12
N LEU A 50 -0.79 9.88 -11.96
CA LEU A 50 -0.15 9.02 -10.98
C LEU A 50 -0.44 7.52 -11.20
N LEU A 51 -1.70 7.16 -11.45
CA LEU A 51 -2.15 5.77 -11.49
C LEU A 51 -1.64 5.01 -12.70
N VAL A 52 -1.62 5.64 -13.89
CA VAL A 52 -1.14 4.98 -15.11
C VAL A 52 0.33 4.58 -14.96
N PRO A 53 1.27 5.47 -14.59
CA PRO A 53 2.65 5.05 -14.37
C PRO A 53 2.83 4.04 -13.23
N LEU A 54 1.97 4.03 -12.21
CA LEU A 54 2.05 3.02 -11.15
C LEU A 54 1.77 1.61 -11.68
N VAL A 55 0.71 1.45 -12.49
CA VAL A 55 0.38 0.13 -13.06
C VAL A 55 1.27 -0.25 -14.23
N SER A 56 1.83 0.72 -14.96
CA SER A 56 2.78 0.44 -16.03
C SER A 56 4.22 0.26 -15.55
N SER A 57 4.50 0.42 -14.24
CA SER A 57 5.87 0.41 -13.74
C SER A 57 6.46 -1.02 -13.70
N PHE A 58 7.63 -1.18 -14.31
CA PHE A 58 8.51 -2.33 -14.10
C PHE A 58 9.71 -1.87 -13.29
N ARG A 59 9.58 -1.93 -11.96
CA ARG A 59 10.57 -1.35 -11.05
C ARG A 59 11.79 -2.25 -10.94
N TYR A 60 12.94 -1.61 -10.74
CA TYR A 60 14.12 -2.33 -10.26
C TYR A 60 13.90 -2.78 -8.81
N GLU A 61 14.36 -3.98 -8.50
CA GLU A 61 14.05 -4.68 -7.24
C GLU A 61 15.28 -4.99 -6.40
N GLY A 62 16.47 -4.64 -6.91
CA GLY A 62 17.69 -4.72 -6.14
C GLY A 62 17.72 -3.72 -4.99
N ASP A 63 18.58 -4.02 -4.03
CA ASP A 63 18.79 -3.24 -2.81
C ASP A 63 19.79 -2.09 -3.01
N GLU A 64 20.29 -1.89 -4.22
CA GLU A 64 21.24 -0.86 -4.58
C GLU A 64 20.62 0.53 -4.41
N VAL A 65 21.33 1.38 -3.65
CA VAL A 65 20.90 2.74 -3.33
C VAL A 65 21.98 3.73 -3.72
N ASN A 66 21.59 4.77 -4.45
CA ASN A 66 22.41 5.94 -4.70
C ASN A 66 22.06 7.05 -3.69
N MET A 67 22.93 7.24 -2.69
CA MET A 67 22.72 8.19 -1.60
C MET A 67 22.81 9.65 -2.06
N THR A 68 23.61 9.96 -3.08
CA THR A 68 23.67 11.31 -3.66
C THR A 68 22.36 11.67 -4.33
N LEU A 69 21.80 10.74 -5.11
CA LEU A 69 20.49 10.87 -5.73
C LEU A 69 19.37 10.95 -4.68
N ALA A 70 19.44 10.13 -3.62
CA ALA A 70 18.45 10.15 -2.55
C ALA A 70 18.37 11.52 -1.86
N LYS A 71 19.52 12.17 -1.64
CA LYS A 71 19.59 13.54 -1.08
C LYS A 71 19.00 14.58 -2.04
N SER A 72 19.37 14.54 -3.33
CA SER A 72 18.84 15.50 -4.31
C SER A 72 17.33 15.34 -4.52
N GLU A 73 16.85 14.11 -4.61
CA GLU A 73 15.42 13.81 -4.75
C GLU A 73 14.64 14.18 -3.49
N ALA A 74 15.18 13.95 -2.29
CA ALA A 74 14.54 14.40 -1.04
C ALA A 74 14.35 15.91 -1.02
N LYS A 75 15.34 16.67 -1.51
CA LYS A 75 15.25 18.12 -1.64
C LYS A 75 14.16 18.55 -2.61
N HIS A 76 14.12 17.95 -3.80
CA HIS A 76 13.09 18.25 -4.80
C HIS A 76 11.68 17.90 -4.32
N LEU A 77 11.50 16.75 -3.66
CA LEU A 77 10.21 16.41 -3.05
C LEU A 77 9.77 17.49 -2.05
N HIS A 78 10.67 18.00 -1.22
CA HIS A 78 10.34 19.02 -0.24
C HIS A 78 10.00 20.37 -0.89
N GLU A 79 10.82 20.82 -1.84
CA GLU A 79 10.58 22.04 -2.62
C GLU A 79 9.17 22.00 -3.24
N LYS A 80 8.85 20.95 -4.00
CA LYS A 80 7.56 20.82 -4.69
C LYS A 80 6.36 20.69 -3.75
N ILE A 81 6.51 19.97 -2.63
CA ILE A 81 5.44 19.86 -1.62
C ILE A 81 5.21 21.21 -0.92
N SER A 82 6.27 21.96 -0.63
CA SER A 82 6.17 23.29 -0.01
C SER A 82 5.47 24.32 -0.91
N GLU A 83 5.65 24.19 -2.23
CA GLU A 83 4.98 24.98 -3.27
C GLU A 83 3.53 24.54 -3.53
N LYS A 84 3.05 23.48 -2.85
CA LYS A 84 1.75 22.82 -3.10
C LYS A 84 1.59 22.21 -4.49
N CYS A 85 2.70 21.97 -5.19
CA CYS A 85 2.74 21.30 -6.50
C CYS A 85 2.87 19.78 -6.33
N CYS A 86 1.93 19.15 -5.62
CA CYS A 86 2.04 17.73 -5.27
C CYS A 86 1.85 16.76 -6.46
N SER A 87 1.31 17.24 -7.58
CA SER A 87 1.16 16.51 -8.85
C SER A 87 2.25 16.83 -9.89
N ASP A 88 3.35 17.43 -9.43
CA ASP A 88 4.53 17.69 -10.25
C ASP A 88 5.15 16.39 -10.80
N ASP A 89 5.68 16.46 -12.02
CA ASP A 89 6.24 15.31 -12.74
C ASP A 89 7.37 14.65 -11.96
N GLU A 90 8.17 15.40 -11.19
CA GLU A 90 9.25 14.82 -10.40
C GLU A 90 8.72 14.01 -9.22
N ILE A 91 7.66 14.45 -8.54
CA ILE A 91 7.04 13.68 -7.45
C ILE A 91 6.49 12.37 -8.00
N ILE A 92 5.81 12.44 -9.15
CA ILE A 92 5.26 11.27 -9.81
C ILE A 92 6.39 10.34 -10.23
N ARG A 93 7.39 10.84 -10.95
CA ARG A 93 8.55 10.06 -11.41
C ARG A 93 9.26 9.37 -10.25
N ILE A 94 9.56 10.08 -9.16
CA ILE A 94 10.21 9.49 -7.98
C ILE A 94 9.33 8.40 -7.37
N SER A 95 8.03 8.65 -7.23
CA SER A 95 7.08 7.71 -6.62
C SER A 95 6.80 6.49 -7.49
N THR A 96 6.77 6.63 -8.83
CA THR A 96 6.34 5.58 -9.75
C THR A 96 7.48 4.77 -10.37
N THR A 97 8.70 5.32 -10.46
CA THR A 97 9.81 4.68 -11.19
C THR A 97 10.94 4.17 -10.32
N ARG A 98 11.16 4.72 -9.12
CA ARG A 98 12.27 4.30 -8.25
C ARG A 98 12.02 2.92 -7.63
N SER A 99 13.11 2.19 -7.37
CA SER A 99 13.06 0.96 -6.58
C SER A 99 12.53 1.26 -5.18
N LYS A 100 11.95 0.25 -4.52
CA LYS A 100 11.46 0.40 -3.14
C LYS A 100 12.62 0.78 -2.19
N ALA A 101 13.81 0.19 -2.39
CA ALA A 101 15.03 0.51 -1.64
C ALA A 101 15.47 1.98 -1.83
N GLN A 102 15.56 2.45 -3.07
CA GLN A 102 15.93 3.84 -3.37
C GLN A 102 14.89 4.83 -2.81
N LEU A 103 13.60 4.54 -2.98
CA LEU A 103 12.54 5.40 -2.45
C LEU A 103 12.61 5.49 -0.93
N ASN A 104 12.82 4.38 -0.23
CA ASN A 104 13.03 4.37 1.22
C ASN A 104 14.22 5.24 1.63
N ALA A 105 15.35 5.16 0.92
CA ALA A 105 16.51 6.01 1.19
C ALA A 105 16.22 7.49 0.98
N THR A 106 15.51 7.85 -0.10
CA THR A 106 15.06 9.22 -0.37
C THR A 106 14.16 9.75 0.75
N LEU A 107 13.20 8.96 1.22
CA LEU A 107 12.29 9.37 2.31
C LEU A 107 12.97 9.43 3.68
N ASN A 108 13.97 8.58 3.92
CA ASN A 108 14.80 8.67 5.12
C ASN A 108 15.62 9.97 5.13
N HIS A 109 16.20 10.34 3.98
CA HIS A 109 16.88 11.62 3.83
C HIS A 109 15.94 12.81 4.02
N TYR A 110 14.74 12.74 3.45
CA TYR A 110 13.69 13.74 3.67
C TYR A 110 13.42 13.94 5.16
N ASN A 111 13.15 12.85 5.90
CA ASN A 111 12.86 12.93 7.33
C ASN A 111 14.05 13.47 8.15
N ASN A 112 15.27 13.07 7.82
CA ASN A 112 16.48 13.53 8.52
C ASN A 112 16.76 15.01 8.27
N GLN A 113 16.50 15.51 7.06
CA GLN A 113 16.79 16.88 6.68
C GLN A 113 15.74 17.88 7.15
N TYR A 114 14.45 17.48 7.12
CA TYR A 114 13.32 18.38 7.42
C TYR A 114 12.67 18.13 8.79
N GLY A 115 13.09 17.08 9.51
CA GLY A 115 12.62 16.78 10.87
C GLY A 115 11.25 16.12 10.94
N ASN A 116 10.59 15.88 9.81
CA ASN A 116 9.31 15.22 9.75
C ASN A 116 9.15 14.35 8.49
N ALA A 117 8.40 13.26 8.64
CA ALA A 117 8.13 12.36 7.52
C ALA A 117 7.24 13.04 6.48
N ILE A 118 7.52 12.81 5.19
CA ILE A 118 6.76 13.34 4.03
C ILE A 118 5.23 13.22 4.17
N ASN A 119 4.76 12.14 4.80
CA ASN A 119 3.34 11.89 5.04
C ASN A 119 2.68 12.92 5.98
N LYS A 120 3.46 13.72 6.72
CA LYS A 120 2.97 14.85 7.54
C LYS A 120 2.79 16.09 6.67
N ASP A 121 3.74 16.40 5.79
CA ASP A 121 3.65 17.55 4.88
C ASP A 121 2.56 17.38 3.82
N LEU A 122 2.30 16.13 3.42
CA LEU A 122 1.19 15.82 2.52
C LEU A 122 -0.18 15.86 3.19
N LYS A 123 -0.32 16.17 4.49
CA LYS A 123 -1.62 16.23 5.22
C LYS A 123 -2.18 17.64 5.37
N THR A 124 -1.72 18.59 4.57
CA THR A 124 -2.16 19.99 4.60
C THR A 124 -3.66 20.12 4.35
N ASP A 125 -4.22 19.37 3.41
CA ASP A 125 -5.66 19.27 3.17
C ASP A 125 -6.18 17.84 3.42
N PRO A 126 -7.03 17.63 4.45
CA PRO A 126 -7.66 16.35 4.72
C PRO A 126 -8.70 15.90 3.68
N LYS A 127 -9.30 16.84 2.94
CA LYS A 127 -10.35 16.59 1.94
C LYS A 127 -9.77 16.36 0.54
N ASP A 128 -8.51 16.71 0.33
CA ASP A 128 -7.82 16.46 -0.93
C ASP A 128 -7.58 14.95 -1.11
N GLU A 129 -8.37 14.39 -2.03
CA GLU A 129 -8.32 12.98 -2.40
C GLU A 129 -7.03 12.60 -3.12
N TYR A 130 -6.42 13.51 -3.88
CA TYR A 130 -5.16 13.26 -4.55
C TYR A 130 -4.02 13.17 -3.54
N LEU A 131 -3.96 14.07 -2.56
CA LEU A 131 -3.00 13.95 -1.45
C LEU A 131 -3.24 12.66 -0.65
N SER A 132 -4.50 12.23 -0.51
CA SER A 132 -4.82 10.95 0.10
C SER A 132 -4.24 9.77 -0.69
N LEU A 133 -4.40 9.78 -2.01
CA LEU A 133 -3.84 8.79 -2.91
C LEU A 133 -2.32 8.79 -2.86
N LEU A 134 -1.66 9.95 -2.94
CA LEU A 134 -0.19 10.05 -2.90
C LEU A 134 0.38 9.52 -1.57
N ARG A 135 -0.26 9.85 -0.43
CA ARG A 135 0.09 9.29 0.89
C ARG A 135 -0.11 7.77 0.93
N ALA A 136 -1.16 7.26 0.30
CA ALA A 136 -1.40 5.83 0.21
C ALA A 136 -0.33 5.15 -0.64
N THR A 137 0.00 5.69 -1.81
CA THR A 137 1.07 5.21 -2.69
C THR A 137 2.40 5.12 -1.95
N ILE A 138 2.83 6.19 -1.31
CA ILE A 138 4.09 6.22 -0.55
C ILE A 138 4.07 5.13 0.54
N LYS A 139 2.97 4.99 1.28
CA LYS A 139 2.87 3.95 2.31
C LYS A 139 2.90 2.54 1.74
N CYS A 140 2.19 2.26 0.65
CA CYS A 140 2.20 0.93 0.03
C CYS A 140 3.61 0.55 -0.44
N LEU A 141 4.39 1.51 -0.94
CA LEU A 141 5.74 1.27 -1.44
C LEU A 141 6.79 1.09 -0.32
N THR A 142 6.56 1.67 0.85
CA THR A 142 7.58 1.78 1.92
C THR A 142 7.22 1.03 3.20
N TYR A 143 5.94 1.04 3.59
CA TYR A 143 5.40 0.44 4.80
C TYR A 143 4.02 -0.18 4.54
N PRO A 144 3.93 -1.22 3.68
CA PRO A 144 2.65 -1.82 3.26
C PRO A 144 1.85 -2.33 4.46
N GLU A 145 2.49 -2.89 5.49
CA GLU A 145 1.81 -3.35 6.70
C GLU A 145 1.06 -2.22 7.41
N LYS A 146 1.62 -0.99 7.44
CA LYS A 146 0.96 0.19 8.04
C LYS A 146 -0.21 0.68 7.19
N TYR A 147 -0.15 0.49 5.87
CA TYR A 147 -1.28 0.79 5.00
C TYR A 147 -2.43 -0.17 5.28
N PHE A 148 -2.18 -1.49 5.22
CA PHE A 148 -3.22 -2.50 5.40
C PHE A 148 -3.80 -2.49 6.83
N ALA A 149 -2.97 -2.36 7.87
CA ALA A 149 -3.45 -2.25 9.24
C ALA A 149 -4.35 -1.01 9.45
N LYS A 150 -4.00 0.13 8.82
CA LYS A 150 -4.86 1.33 8.84
C LYS A 150 -6.16 1.08 8.09
N THR A 151 -6.11 0.42 6.94
CA THR A 151 -7.31 0.09 6.14
C THR A 151 -8.26 -0.81 6.92
N LEU A 152 -7.75 -1.88 7.54
CA LEU A 152 -8.54 -2.76 8.42
C LEU A 152 -9.15 -1.99 9.59
N ARG A 153 -8.37 -1.12 10.24
CA ARG A 153 -8.87 -0.30 11.34
C ARG A 153 -9.99 0.64 10.91
N LEU A 154 -9.86 1.27 9.74
CA LEU A 154 -10.91 2.12 9.20
C LEU A 154 -12.12 1.31 8.71
N ALA A 155 -11.95 0.03 8.38
CA ALA A 155 -13.04 -0.84 7.99
C ALA A 155 -13.85 -1.30 9.21
N ILE A 156 -13.18 -1.63 10.31
CA ILE A 156 -13.78 -2.14 11.55
C ILE A 156 -14.32 -1.00 12.43
N ASN A 157 -13.60 0.12 12.58
CA ASN A 157 -13.97 1.15 13.56
C ASN A 157 -14.97 2.20 13.03
N LYS A 158 -15.88 1.82 12.12
CA LYS A 158 -16.95 2.69 11.61
C LYS A 158 -18.27 2.35 12.33
N MET A 159 -19.31 3.17 12.14
CA MET A 159 -20.68 2.73 12.47
C MET A 159 -21.06 1.66 11.44
N GLY A 160 -20.94 0.40 11.84
CA GLY A 160 -20.95 -0.76 10.94
C GLY A 160 -19.57 -1.05 10.34
N THR A 161 -19.45 -2.21 9.69
CA THR A 161 -18.21 -2.67 9.07
C THR A 161 -18.17 -2.29 7.59
N ASP A 162 -17.00 -1.91 7.08
CA ASP A 162 -16.76 -1.85 5.63
C ASP A 162 -16.33 -3.25 5.15
N GLU A 163 -17.30 -4.14 4.90
CA GLU A 163 -17.03 -5.55 4.59
C GLU A 163 -16.23 -5.71 3.30
N TRP A 164 -16.37 -4.77 2.36
CA TRP A 164 -15.58 -4.76 1.12
C TRP A 164 -14.10 -4.53 1.40
N ALA A 165 -13.76 -3.51 2.19
CA ALA A 165 -12.38 -3.24 2.56
C ALA A 165 -11.81 -4.36 3.44
N LEU A 166 -12.59 -4.86 4.40
CA LEU A 166 -12.18 -5.96 5.29
C LEU A 166 -11.90 -7.24 4.49
N THR A 167 -12.85 -7.69 3.68
CA THR A 167 -12.73 -8.89 2.85
C THR A 167 -11.57 -8.77 1.89
N ARG A 168 -11.41 -7.62 1.21
CA ARG A 168 -10.32 -7.42 0.25
C ARG A 168 -8.95 -7.54 0.92
N VAL A 169 -8.75 -6.92 2.08
CA VAL A 169 -7.45 -7.01 2.75
C VAL A 169 -7.20 -8.41 3.30
N VAL A 170 -8.19 -9.03 3.95
CA VAL A 170 -8.02 -10.38 4.52
C VAL A 170 -7.72 -11.40 3.42
N THR A 171 -8.49 -11.41 2.34
CA THR A 171 -8.33 -12.42 1.27
C THR A 171 -7.06 -12.22 0.44
N THR A 172 -6.65 -10.97 0.17
CA THR A 172 -5.45 -10.71 -0.65
C THR A 172 -4.14 -10.78 0.13
N ARG A 173 -4.17 -10.68 1.46
CA ARG A 173 -2.96 -10.62 2.30
C ARG A 173 -2.75 -11.84 3.18
N ALA A 174 -3.75 -12.71 3.33
CA ALA A 174 -3.70 -13.95 4.12
C ALA A 174 -2.41 -14.76 3.84
N GLU A 175 -2.10 -14.93 2.56
CA GLU A 175 -0.96 -15.73 2.07
C GLU A 175 0.28 -14.89 1.74
N VAL A 176 0.38 -13.65 2.23
CA VAL A 176 1.46 -12.71 1.87
C VAL A 176 2.17 -12.17 3.11
N ASP A 177 1.49 -11.34 3.90
CA ASP A 177 2.09 -10.59 5.00
C ASP A 177 1.12 -10.38 6.17
N MET A 178 0.08 -11.22 6.27
CA MET A 178 -0.96 -11.12 7.29
C MET A 178 -0.39 -11.06 8.72
N GLN A 179 0.67 -11.82 9.01
CA GLN A 179 1.31 -11.80 10.33
C GLN A 179 1.86 -10.41 10.70
N ARG A 180 2.57 -9.75 9.77
CA ARG A 180 3.07 -8.38 9.97
C ARG A 180 1.93 -7.37 10.10
N ILE A 181 0.84 -7.57 9.35
CA ILE A 181 -0.35 -6.72 9.43
C ILE A 181 -1.00 -6.87 10.81
N LYS A 182 -1.12 -8.10 11.36
CA LYS A 182 -1.65 -8.36 12.71
C LYS A 182 -0.82 -7.68 13.78
N GLU A 183 0.51 -7.80 13.71
CA GLU A 183 1.44 -7.16 14.65
C GLU A 183 1.31 -5.63 14.61
N GLU A 184 1.28 -5.04 13.42
CA GLU A 184 1.12 -3.59 13.26
C GLU A 184 -0.27 -3.10 13.70
N TYR A 185 -1.33 -3.87 13.44
CA TYR A 185 -2.68 -3.58 13.91
C TYR A 185 -2.75 -3.57 15.44
N GLN A 186 -2.22 -4.62 16.09
CA GLN A 186 -2.19 -4.73 17.54
C GLN A 186 -1.36 -3.60 18.16
N ARG A 187 -0.17 -3.32 17.61
CA ARG A 187 0.69 -2.22 18.06
C ARG A 187 -0.02 -0.86 17.99
N ARG A 188 -0.87 -0.64 16.99
CA ARG A 188 -1.55 0.65 16.77
C ARG A 188 -2.86 0.80 17.53
N ASN A 189 -3.57 -0.30 17.79
CA ASN A 189 -4.94 -0.29 18.31
C ASN A 189 -5.07 -0.92 19.70
N SER A 190 -4.00 -1.52 20.22
CA SER A 190 -3.96 -2.22 21.51
C SER A 190 -4.95 -3.40 21.63
N ILE A 191 -5.47 -3.87 20.50
CA ILE A 191 -6.40 -5.01 20.40
C ILE A 191 -5.91 -5.92 19.27
N PRO A 192 -5.82 -7.25 19.48
CA PRO A 192 -5.51 -8.20 18.42
C PRO A 192 -6.51 -8.12 17.26
N LEU A 193 -6.04 -8.33 16.03
CA LEU A 193 -6.90 -8.25 14.84
C LEU A 193 -8.03 -9.29 14.87
N ASP A 194 -7.74 -10.51 15.33
CA ASP A 194 -8.71 -11.59 15.51
C ASP A 194 -9.87 -11.16 16.42
N ARG A 195 -9.57 -10.61 17.60
CA ARG A 195 -10.58 -10.07 18.51
C ARG A 195 -11.36 -8.90 17.90
N ALA A 196 -10.71 -8.05 17.12
CA ALA A 196 -11.40 -6.94 16.46
C ALA A 196 -12.38 -7.42 15.39
N ILE A 197 -12.03 -8.45 14.59
CA ILE A 197 -12.92 -9.05 13.59
C ILE A 197 -14.08 -9.78 14.26
N ALA A 198 -13.81 -10.60 15.29
CA ALA A 198 -14.83 -11.33 16.03
C ALA A 198 -15.83 -10.39 16.76
N GLY A 199 -15.40 -9.18 17.12
CA GLY A 199 -16.25 -8.19 17.76
C GLY A 199 -17.17 -7.42 16.81
N ASP A 200 -16.85 -7.39 15.52
CA ASP A 200 -17.51 -6.53 14.52
C ASP A 200 -18.20 -7.32 13.40
N THR A 201 -17.92 -8.63 13.30
CA THR A 201 -18.53 -9.53 12.31
C THR A 201 -19.28 -10.66 13.00
N SER A 202 -20.11 -11.41 12.26
CA SER A 202 -20.85 -12.55 12.82
C SER A 202 -21.07 -13.68 11.82
N GLY A 203 -21.46 -14.84 12.34
CA GLY A 203 -21.89 -15.99 11.53
C GLY A 203 -20.75 -16.62 10.73
N ASP A 204 -21.07 -17.17 9.55
CA ASP A 204 -20.06 -17.85 8.73
C ASP A 204 -19.05 -16.89 8.09
N TYR A 205 -19.42 -15.62 7.93
CA TYR A 205 -18.51 -14.57 7.48
C TYR A 205 -17.39 -14.32 8.49
N GLU A 206 -17.72 -14.23 9.79
CA GLU A 206 -16.72 -14.14 10.85
C GLU A 206 -15.78 -15.36 10.83
N LYS A 207 -16.36 -16.57 10.81
CA LYS A 207 -15.57 -17.82 10.85
C LYS A 207 -14.55 -17.91 9.72
N ILE A 208 -14.94 -17.56 8.49
CA ILE A 208 -14.03 -17.63 7.34
C ILE A 208 -12.95 -16.54 7.42
N LEU A 209 -13.27 -15.33 7.90
CA LEU A 209 -12.26 -14.29 8.09
C LEU A 209 -11.23 -14.68 9.16
N LEU A 210 -11.70 -15.23 10.29
CA LEU A 210 -10.83 -15.72 11.36
C LEU A 210 -9.92 -16.85 10.88
N ALA A 211 -10.46 -17.79 10.11
CA ALA A 211 -9.66 -18.86 9.50
C ALA A 211 -8.58 -18.31 8.55
N LEU A 212 -8.92 -17.34 7.70
CA LEU A 212 -7.97 -16.74 6.74
C LEU A 212 -6.81 -15.98 7.42
N ILE A 213 -7.01 -15.46 8.62
CA ILE A 213 -5.94 -14.79 9.39
C ILE A 213 -5.18 -15.74 10.34
N GLY A 214 -5.40 -17.05 10.21
CA GLY A 214 -4.74 -18.09 11.00
C GLY A 214 -5.22 -18.19 12.45
N HIS A 215 -6.49 -17.85 12.74
CA HIS A 215 -7.06 -18.06 14.07
C HIS A 215 -7.32 -19.56 14.30
N GLY A 216 -6.70 -20.14 15.33
CA GLY A 216 -6.86 -21.55 15.70
C GLY A 216 -5.71 -22.47 15.29
N ASP A 217 -4.70 -21.98 14.57
CA ASP A 217 -3.47 -22.71 14.29
C ASP A 217 -2.47 -22.54 15.45
N CYS A 218 -2.64 -23.32 16.52
CA CYS A 218 -1.67 -23.55 17.60
C CYS A 218 -1.44 -25.05 17.77
#